data_AF-A0A3D0XU25-F1
#
_entry.id   AF-A0A3D0XU25-F1
#
_cell.length_a   1.000
_cell.length_b   1.000
_cell.length_c   1.000
_cell.angle_alpha   90.00
_cell.angle_beta   90.00
_cell.angle_gamma   90.00
#
_symmetry.space_group_name_H-M   'P 1'
#
loop_
_entity.id
_entity.type
_entity.pdbx_description
1 polymer ?
#
loop_
_entity_poly.entity_id
_entity_poly.type
_entity_poly.pdbx_seq_one_letter_code
_entity_poly.pdbx_strand_id
1 'polypeptide(L)'
;MNKKIKRAIIIGAILVPAFFIAVIAVTVSTVISDAAAGSTAAQAVETSETGCGTGSLSNSVLAYQPFVSQYCQKYGIPGYTYLVLAVMQQESGGTGSDPMQCSESPLNMKYSHSPN
;
A
#
# COMPACT_ATOMS: atom_id res chain seq x y z
N MET A 1 52.32 -16.04 -8.94
CA MET A 1 51.22 -15.30 -8.25
C MET A 1 51.57 -15.12 -6.78
N ASN A 2 51.73 -13.86 -6.34
CA ASN A 2 52.36 -13.51 -5.08
C ASN A 2 51.50 -13.98 -3.89
N LYS A 3 52.13 -14.60 -2.87
CA LYS A 3 51.44 -15.15 -1.67
C LYS A 3 50.53 -14.11 -0.98
N LYS A 4 50.87 -12.82 -1.10
CA LYS A 4 50.08 -11.69 -0.60
C LYS A 4 48.74 -11.50 -1.35
N ILE A 5 48.73 -11.71 -2.66
CA ILE A 5 47.54 -11.57 -3.53
C ILE A 5 46.54 -12.71 -3.26
N LYS A 6 47.02 -13.94 -3.06
CA LYS A 6 46.15 -15.09 -2.73
C LYS A 6 45.42 -14.90 -1.39
N ARG A 7 46.11 -14.33 -0.39
CA ARG A 7 45.50 -14.03 0.92
C ARG A 7 44.44 -12.93 0.81
N ALA A 8 44.68 -11.89 0.02
CA ALA A 8 43.70 -10.81 -0.21
C ALA A 8 42.40 -11.31 -0.87
N ILE A 9 42.49 -12.24 -1.83
CA ILE A 9 41.31 -12.83 -2.49
C ILE A 9 40.49 -13.69 -1.53
N ILE A 10 41.15 -14.52 -0.70
CA ILE A 10 40.46 -15.38 0.28
C ILE A 10 39.78 -14.55 1.37
N ILE A 11 40.46 -13.49 1.85
CA ILE A 11 39.87 -12.58 2.85
C ILE A 11 38.67 -11.86 2.25
N GLY A 12 38.78 -11.33 1.03
CA GLY A 12 37.65 -10.68 0.34
C GLY A 12 36.46 -11.61 0.11
N ALA A 13 36.70 -12.86 -0.29
CA ALA A 13 35.65 -13.84 -0.55
C ALA A 13 34.84 -14.22 0.71
N ILE A 14 35.40 -14.03 1.92
CA ILE A 14 34.72 -14.33 3.19
C ILE A 14 34.12 -13.05 3.80
N LEU A 15 34.82 -11.92 3.69
CA LEU A 15 34.43 -10.65 4.33
C LEU A 15 33.27 -9.97 3.57
N VAL A 16 33.23 -10.07 2.24
CA VAL A 16 32.15 -9.51 1.41
C VAL A 16 30.78 -10.16 1.71
N PRO A 17 30.60 -11.49 1.70
CA PRO A 17 29.31 -12.08 2.06
C PRO A 17 28.95 -11.86 3.53
N ALA A 18 29.93 -11.87 4.45
CA ALA A 18 29.68 -11.58 5.86
C ALA A 18 29.15 -10.15 6.08
N PHE A 19 29.66 -9.17 5.34
CA PHE A 19 29.18 -7.79 5.38
C PHE A 19 27.74 -7.66 4.85
N PHE A 20 27.42 -8.30 3.73
CA PHE A 20 26.06 -8.31 3.19
C PHE A 20 25.06 -8.99 4.13
N ILE A 21 25.44 -10.12 4.74
CA ILE A 21 24.60 -10.81 5.72
C ILE A 21 24.38 -9.93 6.96
N ALA A 22 25.40 -9.22 7.43
CA ALA A 22 25.29 -8.30 8.56
C ALA A 22 24.36 -7.11 8.25
N VAL A 23 24.45 -6.52 7.05
CA VAL A 23 23.57 -5.43 6.61
C VAL A 23 22.11 -5.92 6.54
N ILE A 24 21.87 -7.10 5.95
CA ILE A 24 20.53 -7.69 5.88
C ILE A 24 19.98 -7.94 7.28
N ALA A 25 20.76 -8.53 8.19
CA ALA A 25 20.33 -8.80 9.56
C ALA A 25 19.95 -7.53 10.35
N VAL A 26 20.72 -6.44 10.20
CA VAL A 26 20.43 -5.15 10.83
C VAL A 26 19.14 -4.54 10.28
N THR A 27 18.96 -4.55 8.95
CA THR A 27 17.74 -4.00 8.31
C THR A 27 16.48 -4.78 8.68
N VAL A 28 16.56 -6.12 8.79
CA VAL A 28 15.42 -6.93 9.23
C VAL A 28 15.08 -6.67 10.69
N SER A 29 16.09 -6.45 11.55
CA SER A 29 15.87 -6.18 12.98
C SER A 29 15.14 -4.85 13.22
N THR A 30 15.41 -3.81 12.43
CA THR A 30 14.70 -2.52 12.56
C THR A 30 13.26 -2.56 12.05
N VAL A 31 12.93 -3.45 11.10
CA VAL A 31 11.57 -3.55 10.53
C VAL A 31 10.60 -4.25 11.50
N ILE A 32 11.10 -5.02 12.47
CA ILE A 32 10.28 -5.74 13.45
C ILE A 32 10.00 -4.89 14.71
N SER A 33 10.76 -3.81 14.95
CA SER A 33 10.70 -3.04 16.21
C SER A 33 9.94 -1.71 16.15
N ASP A 34 9.14 -1.41 15.11
CA ASP A 34 8.27 -0.23 15.14
C ASP A 34 6.98 -0.45 15.95
N ALA A 35 7.14 -0.93 17.18
CA ALA A 35 6.13 -0.94 18.21
C ALA A 35 6.72 -0.32 19.48
N ALA A 36 7.18 0.94 19.41
CA ALA A 36 7.23 1.90 20.52
C ALA A 36 8.27 3.03 20.30
N ALA A 37 8.19 3.80 19.21
CA ALA A 37 8.79 5.15 19.18
C ALA A 37 8.24 6.02 18.02
N GLY A 38 6.91 6.08 17.85
CA GLY A 38 6.31 6.95 16.84
C GLY A 38 4.78 6.99 16.90
N SER A 39 4.23 8.11 17.39
CA SER A 39 2.82 8.53 17.33
C SER A 39 1.77 7.76 18.15
N THR A 40 1.32 8.39 19.24
CA THR A 40 -0.06 8.26 19.73
C THR A 40 -1.02 8.84 18.69
N ALA A 41 -1.55 8.01 17.80
CA ALA A 41 -2.85 8.21 17.19
C ALA A 41 -3.68 6.96 17.50
N ALA A 42 -4.83 7.20 18.13
CA ALA A 42 -5.68 6.18 18.74
C ALA A 42 -5.99 5.00 17.81
N GLN A 43 -5.57 3.80 18.21
CA GLN A 43 -6.23 2.57 17.78
C GLN A 43 -7.56 2.46 18.51
N ALA A 44 -8.62 2.94 17.88
CA ALA A 44 -9.95 2.38 18.13
C ALA A 44 -10.08 1.12 17.28
N VAL A 45 -9.88 -0.04 17.93
CA VAL A 45 -10.25 -1.34 17.38
C VAL A 45 -11.77 -1.44 17.47
N GLU A 46 -12.44 -1.21 16.35
CA GLU A 46 -13.83 -1.61 16.14
C GLU A 46 -13.80 -2.81 15.19
N THR A 47 -14.06 -4.00 15.75
CA THR A 47 -14.27 -5.23 14.98
C THR A 47 -15.60 -5.12 14.24
N SER A 48 -15.58 -5.20 12.91
CA SER A 48 -16.65 -5.84 12.13
C SER A 48 -16.17 -6.19 10.72
N GLU A 49 -15.86 -7.49 10.56
CA GLU A 49 -16.21 -8.35 9.42
C GLU A 49 -15.74 -7.92 8.00
N THR A 50 -14.76 -8.67 7.48
CA THR A 50 -14.34 -8.75 6.06
C THR A 50 -13.49 -7.59 5.53
N GLY A 51 -12.25 -7.44 6.03
CA GLY A 51 -11.28 -6.48 5.52
C GLY A 51 -10.22 -7.13 4.63
N CYS A 52 -10.31 -6.93 3.31
CA CYS A 52 -9.16 -7.09 2.41
C CYS A 52 -8.28 -5.84 2.52
N GLY A 53 -7.05 -6.00 2.99
CA GLY A 53 -6.03 -4.93 3.06
C GLY A 53 -6.09 -4.13 4.36
N THR A 54 -5.02 -4.20 5.14
CA THR A 54 -4.81 -3.52 6.44
C THR A 54 -4.57 -2.01 6.27
N GLY A 55 -5.48 -1.29 5.59
CA GLY A 55 -5.47 0.16 5.46
C GLY A 55 -6.81 0.73 5.91
N SER A 56 -6.80 1.58 6.93
CA SER A 56 -8.01 2.32 7.31
C SER A 56 -8.35 3.32 6.20
N LEU A 57 -9.61 3.30 5.74
CA LEU A 57 -10.10 4.25 4.74
C LEU A 57 -10.23 5.64 5.36
N SER A 58 -9.84 6.69 4.63
CA SER A 58 -10.02 8.07 5.06
C SER A 58 -11.51 8.46 5.13
N ASN A 59 -11.84 9.43 5.99
CA ASN A 59 -13.22 9.92 6.14
C ASN A 59 -13.81 10.47 4.83
N SER A 60 -12.97 11.06 3.95
CA SER A 60 -13.37 11.52 2.62
C SER A 60 -13.86 10.37 1.74
N VAL A 61 -13.18 9.22 1.78
CA VAL A 61 -13.59 8.02 1.05
C VAL A 61 -14.85 7.39 1.67
N LEU A 62 -14.90 7.28 3.00
CA LEU A 62 -16.06 6.71 3.69
C LEU A 62 -17.35 7.50 3.42
N ALA A 63 -17.28 8.81 3.19
CA ALA A 63 -18.42 9.62 2.78
C ALA A 63 -19.09 9.13 1.48
N TYR A 64 -18.35 8.44 0.60
CA TYR A 64 -18.87 7.85 -0.62
C TYR A 64 -19.49 6.46 -0.44
N GLN A 65 -19.38 5.82 0.73
CA GLN A 65 -19.93 4.49 0.99
C GLN A 65 -21.41 4.34 0.59
N PRO A 66 -22.36 5.21 0.98
CA PRO A 66 -23.76 5.04 0.59
C PRO A 66 -23.96 5.13 -0.93
N PHE A 67 -23.20 5.99 -1.59
CA PHE A 67 -23.24 6.16 -3.04
C PHE A 67 -22.68 4.94 -3.77
N VAL A 68 -21.50 4.48 -3.37
CA VAL A 68 -20.85 3.29 -3.95
C VAL A 68 -21.73 2.06 -3.74
N SER A 69 -22.29 1.87 -2.55
CA SER A 69 -23.21 0.76 -2.25
C SER A 69 -24.42 0.74 -3.19
N GLN A 70 -25.02 1.91 -3.48
CA GLN A 70 -26.14 2.02 -4.41
C GLN A 70 -25.77 1.53 -5.81
N TYR A 71 -24.61 1.94 -6.34
CA TYR A 71 -24.16 1.50 -7.67
C TYR A 71 -23.70 0.04 -7.68
N CYS A 72 -23.07 -0.43 -6.61
CA CYS A 72 -22.72 -1.84 -6.45
C CYS A 72 -23.97 -2.72 -6.47
N GLN A 73 -25.05 -2.31 -5.81
CA GLN A 73 -26.34 -3.00 -5.89
C GLN A 73 -26.92 -2.95 -7.31
N LYS A 74 -26.90 -1.78 -7.95
CA LYS A 74 -27.40 -1.60 -9.33
C LYS A 74 -26.71 -2.51 -10.34
N TYR A 75 -25.41 -2.72 -10.20
CA TYR A 75 -24.60 -3.56 -11.10
C TYR A 75 -24.44 -5.01 -10.61
N GLY A 76 -25.16 -5.43 -9.56
CA GLY A 76 -25.17 -6.82 -9.09
C GLY A 76 -23.92 -7.27 -8.33
N ILE A 77 -23.14 -6.33 -7.78
CA ILE A 77 -21.89 -6.56 -7.04
C ILE A 77 -21.90 -5.97 -5.61
N PRO A 78 -22.94 -6.20 -4.78
CA PRO A 78 -23.09 -5.53 -3.48
C PRO A 78 -21.93 -5.79 -2.49
N GLY A 79 -21.32 -6.98 -2.55
CA GLY A 79 -20.18 -7.36 -1.70
C GLY A 79 -18.86 -6.64 -2.00
N TYR A 80 -18.79 -5.88 -3.09
CA TYR A 80 -17.56 -5.20 -3.53
C TYR A 80 -17.47 -3.74 -3.07
N THR A 81 -18.43 -3.25 -2.29
CA THR A 81 -18.49 -1.85 -1.84
C THR A 81 -17.17 -1.38 -1.23
N TYR A 82 -16.62 -2.13 -0.27
CA TYR A 82 -15.36 -1.76 0.39
C TYR A 82 -14.13 -1.90 -0.52
N LEU A 83 -14.16 -2.81 -1.49
CA LEU A 83 -13.09 -2.92 -2.48
C LEU A 83 -13.08 -1.70 -3.41
N VAL A 84 -14.25 -1.24 -3.84
CA VAL A 84 -14.38 -0.01 -4.66
C VAL A 84 -13.93 1.21 -3.88
N LEU A 85 -14.26 1.30 -2.59
CA LEU A 85 -13.77 2.37 -1.71
C LEU A 85 -12.24 2.29 -1.52
N ALA A 86 -11.66 1.09 -1.41
CA ALA A 86 -10.21 0.94 -1.35
C ALA A 86 -9.52 1.40 -2.64
N VAL A 87 -10.11 1.15 -3.81
CA VAL A 87 -9.63 1.70 -5.08
C VAL A 87 -9.70 3.23 -5.06
N MET A 88 -10.85 3.80 -4.66
CA MET A 88 -10.99 5.26 -4.52
C MET A 88 -9.96 5.87 -3.55
N GLN A 89 -9.59 5.14 -2.48
CA GLN A 89 -8.55 5.55 -1.55
C GLN A 89 -7.17 5.60 -2.20
N GLN A 90 -6.87 4.65 -3.09
CA GLN A 90 -5.60 4.56 -3.81
C GLN A 90 -5.50 5.60 -4.94
N GLU A 91 -6.60 5.88 -5.63
CA GLU A 91 -6.61 6.80 -6.78
C GLU A 91 -6.48 8.27 -6.35
N SER A 92 -7.35 8.73 -5.43
CA SER A 92 -7.36 10.14 -5.03
C SER A 92 -7.57 10.39 -3.54
N GLY A 93 -7.77 9.33 -2.75
CA GLY A 93 -8.19 9.47 -1.36
C GLY A 93 -9.59 10.09 -1.21
N GLY A 94 -10.45 9.97 -2.23
CA GLY A 94 -11.79 10.56 -2.20
C GLY A 94 -11.81 12.07 -2.43
N THR A 95 -10.78 12.62 -3.09
CA THR A 95 -10.67 14.05 -3.41
C THR A 95 -10.67 14.30 -4.93
N GLY A 96 -10.87 15.55 -5.34
CA GLY A 96 -10.87 15.95 -6.76
C GLY A 96 -12.23 15.81 -7.46
N SER A 97 -12.25 16.15 -8.75
CA SER A 97 -13.43 16.03 -9.63
C SER A 97 -13.70 14.60 -10.08
N ASP A 98 -12.67 13.76 -10.11
CA ASP A 98 -12.75 12.34 -10.47
C ASP A 98 -12.12 11.45 -9.38
N PRO A 99 -12.84 11.18 -8.27
CA PRO A 99 -12.28 10.48 -7.11
C PRO A 99 -11.86 9.03 -7.37
N MET A 100 -12.33 8.43 -8.45
CA MET A 100 -11.97 7.07 -8.86
C MET A 100 -11.13 7.05 -10.14
N GLN A 101 -10.69 8.22 -10.61
CA GLN A 101 -9.95 8.39 -11.86
C GLN A 101 -10.58 7.64 -13.06
N CYS A 102 -11.92 7.59 -13.13
CA CYS A 102 -12.65 6.79 -14.11
C CYS A 102 -12.92 7.51 -15.44
N SER A 103 -12.55 8.79 -15.56
CA SER A 103 -12.70 9.57 -16.80
C SER A 103 -11.86 9.00 -17.95
N GLU A 104 -10.72 8.40 -17.63
CA GLU A 104 -9.84 7.73 -18.60
C GLU A 104 -10.29 6.30 -18.97
N SER A 105 -11.40 5.83 -18.40
CA SER A 105 -11.92 4.50 -18.73
C SER A 105 -12.35 4.41 -20.20
N PRO A 106 -12.02 3.33 -20.92
CA PRO A 106 -12.45 3.12 -22.31
C PRO A 106 -13.97 3.09 -22.48
N LEU A 107 -14.70 2.77 -21.41
CA LEU A 107 -16.17 2.70 -21.39
C LEU A 107 -16.82 4.01 -20.94
N ASN A 108 -16.04 5.03 -20.57
CA ASN A 108 -16.56 6.35 -20.26
C ASN A 108 -17.01 7.05 -21.55
N MET A 109 -18.33 7.24 -21.70
CA MET A 109 -18.92 7.99 -22.82
C MET A 109 -19.49 9.35 -22.38
N LYS A 110 -19.36 9.71 -21.10
CA LYS A 110 -20.04 10.88 -20.51
C LYS A 110 -19.10 12.04 -20.20
N TYR A 111 -17.90 11.76 -19.71
CA TYR A 111 -16.92 12.78 -19.30
C TYR A 111 -15.78 12.86 -20.32
N SER A 112 -15.15 14.02 -20.46
CA SER A 112 -13.97 14.21 -21.32
C SER A 112 -12.77 13.43 -20.77
N HIS A 113 -12.01 12.78 -21.65
CA HIS A 113 -10.71 12.16 -21.36
C HIS A 113 -9.62 13.24 -21.19
N SER A 114 -9.74 13.98 -20.10
CA SER A 114 -8.78 15.02 -19.72
C SER A 114 -8.04 14.58 -18.46
N PRO A 115 -6.70 14.53 -18.47
CA PRO A 115 -5.94 14.21 -17.28
C PRO A 115 -6.15 15.28 -16.21
N ASN A 116 -6.40 14.82 -14.96
CA ASN A 116 -6.53 15.66 -13.77
C ASN A 116 -5.22 15.70 -12.98
#